data_AF-A0A1B8H870-F1
#
_entry.id   AF-A0A1B8H870-F1
#
_cell.length_a   1.000
_cell.length_b   1.000
_cell.length_c   1.000
_cell.angle_alpha   90.00
_cell.angle_beta   90.00
_cell.angle_gamma   90.00
#
_symmetry.space_group_name_H-M   'P 1'
#
loop_
_entity.id
_entity.type
_entity.pdbx_description
1 polymer ?
#
loop_
_entity_poly.entity_id
_entity_poly.type
_entity_poly.pdbx_seq_one_letter_code
_entity_poly.pdbx_strand_id
1 'polypeptide(L)' 'MTEKTQKLKPCPFCGCANITIHKPSYQDLTLFSIACDGCDVRVKRFNEPETIAAWNRRVPAGG' A
#
# COMPACT_ATOMS: atom_id res chain seq x y z
N MET A 1 11.81 -6.14 11.02
CA MET A 1 10.50 -6.07 11.69
C MET A 1 9.48 -5.65 10.64
N THR A 2 8.77 -6.62 10.05
CA THR A 2 7.67 -6.37 9.12
C THR A 2 6.44 -6.03 9.95
N GLU A 3 6.28 -4.74 10.25
CA GLU A 3 5.12 -4.25 10.98
C GLU A 3 3.86 -4.62 10.21
N LYS A 4 3.08 -5.48 10.84
CA LYS A 4 2.05 -6.28 10.22
C LYS A 4 0.97 -5.35 9.67
N THR A 5 0.76 -5.45 8.36
CA THR A 5 -0.30 -5.00 7.44
C THR A 5 -1.76 -5.12 7.95
N GLN A 6 -2.03 -5.21 9.26
CA GLN A 6 -3.35 -5.50 9.84
C GLN A 6 -4.45 -4.50 9.47
N LYS A 7 -4.12 -3.30 8.96
CA LYS A 7 -5.10 -2.31 8.49
C LYS A 7 -5.31 -2.31 6.98
N LEU A 8 -4.51 -3.02 6.19
CA LEU A 8 -4.61 -2.99 4.73
C LEU A 8 -5.51 -4.12 4.23
N LYS A 9 -6.45 -3.76 3.37
CA LYS A 9 -7.25 -4.73 2.62
C LYS A 9 -6.35 -5.49 1.63
N PRO A 10 -6.70 -6.75 1.29
CA PRO A 10 -6.04 -7.47 0.21
C PRO A 10 -6.16 -6.71 -1.11
N CYS A 11 -5.27 -7.01 -2.05
CA CYS A 11 -5.23 -6.35 -3.33
C CYS A 11 -6.55 -6.56 -4.09
N PRO A 12 -7.24 -5.48 -4.53
CA PRO A 12 -8.50 -5.60 -5.25
C PRO A 12 -8.35 -6.14 -6.68
N PHE A 13 -7.13 -6.14 -7.25
CA PHE A 13 -6.88 -6.57 -8.62
C PHE A 13 -6.61 -8.07 -8.73
N CYS A 14 -5.72 -8.61 -7.89
CA CYS A 14 -5.33 -10.02 -7.92
C CYS A 14 -5.85 -10.85 -6.73
N GLY A 15 -6.46 -10.21 -5.73
CA GLY A 15 -6.90 -10.88 -4.50
C GLY A 15 -5.77 -11.24 -3.52
N CYS A 16 -4.50 -10.98 -3.85
CA CYS A 16 -3.39 -11.28 -2.94
C CYS A 16 -3.45 -10.43 -1.68
N ALA A 17 -3.34 -11.07 -0.52
CA ALA A 17 -3.14 -10.39 0.77
C ALA A 17 -1.66 -10.04 1.05
N ASN A 18 -0.74 -10.47 0.18
CA ASN A 18 0.68 -10.18 0.32
C ASN A 18 0.99 -8.75 -0.16
N ILE A 19 0.84 -7.81 0.77
CA ILE A 19 1.04 -6.38 0.54
C ILE A 19 2.25 -5.91 1.33
N THR A 20 3.19 -5.28 0.64
CA THR A 20 4.43 -4.75 1.20
C THR A 20 4.34 -3.24 1.34
N ILE A 21 4.68 -2.73 2.51
CA ILE A 21 4.78 -1.30 2.76
C ILE A 21 6.26 -0.90 2.73
N HIS A 22 6.60 -0.02 1.81
CA HIS A 22 7.90 0.63 1.71
C HIS A 22 7.83 2.02 2.32
N LYS A 23 8.76 2.31 3.22
CA LYS A 23 8.92 3.62 3.86
C LYS A 23 10.32 4.19 3.67
N PRO A 24 10.74 4.52 2.43
CA PRO A 24 12.02 5.17 2.22
C PRO A 24 12.01 6.56 2.89
N SER A 25 12.91 6.75 3.85
CA SER A 25 13.26 8.05 4.42
C SER A 25 14.48 8.60 3.69
N TYR A 26 14.31 9.67 2.94
CA TYR A 26 15.38 10.30 2.14
C TYR A 26 15.44 11.79 2.43
N GLN A 27 16.57 12.26 2.97
CA GLN A 27 16.87 13.69 3.17
C GLN A 27 15.66 14.48 3.72
N ASP A 28 15.17 14.08 4.90
CA ASP A 28 14.01 14.68 5.59
C ASP A 28 12.61 14.38 4.99
N LEU A 29 12.54 13.77 3.80
CA LEU A 29 11.27 13.34 3.20
C LEU A 29 10.99 11.88 3.55
N THR A 30 9.90 11.65 4.28
CA THR A 30 9.35 10.31 4.50
C THR A 30 8.27 10.04 3.46
N LEU A 31 8.54 9.09 2.56
CA LEU A 31 7.56 8.63 1.58
C LEU A 31 6.99 7.30 2.05
N PHE A 32 5.67 7.17 2.01
CA PHE A 32 4.98 5.91 2.23
C PHE A 32 4.50 5.36 0.89
N SER A 33 4.91 4.12 0.60
CA SER A 33 4.51 3.41 -0.59
C SER A 33 3.98 2.03 -0.23
N ILE A 34 2.83 1.66 -0.78
CA ILE A 34 2.21 0.35 -0.56
C ILE A 34 2.18 -0.36 -1.90
N ALA A 35 2.76 -1.55 -1.98
CA ALA A 35 2.83 -2.35 -3.19
C ALA A 35 2.27 -3.75 -2.95
N CYS A 36 1.52 -4.28 -3.91
CA CYS A 36 1.15 -5.69 -3.93
C CYS A 36 2.23 -6.50 -4.64
N ASP A 37 2.72 -7.53 -3.96
CA ASP A 37 3.77 -8.42 -4.48
C ASP A 37 3.26 -9.32 -5.62
N GLY A 38 1.96 -9.60 -5.68
CA GLY A 38 1.38 -10.48 -6.68
C GLY A 38 1.07 -9.84 -8.04
N CYS A 39 0.80 -8.53 -8.08
CA CYS A 39 0.42 -7.83 -9.32
C CYS A 39 1.17 -6.51 -9.55
N ASP A 40 2.18 -6.22 -8.71
CA ASP A 40 3.03 -5.02 -8.77
C ASP A 40 2.27 -3.68 -8.63
N VAL A 41 0.98 -3.72 -8.27
CA VAL A 41 0.17 -2.51 -8.07
C VAL A 41 0.67 -1.74 -6.86
N ARG A 42 0.97 -0.44 -7.04
CA ARG A 42 1.57 0.42 -6.00
C ARG A 42 0.82 1.73 -5.75
N VAL A 43 0.84 2.25 -4.52
CA VAL A 43 0.44 3.61 -4.09
C VAL A 43 1.67 4.27 -3.54
N LYS A 44 1.81 5.58 -3.72
CA LYS A 44 2.75 6.40 -2.97
C LYS A 44 2.06 7.65 -2.44
N ARG A 45 2.23 7.99 -1.17
CA ARG A 45 1.87 9.28 -0.55
C ARG A 45 2.92 9.69 0.48
N PHE A 46 2.81 10.92 0.97
CA PHE A 46 3.70 11.47 1.98
C PHE A 46 3.30 11.08 3.41
N ASN A 47 2.05 10.63 3.60
CA ASN A 47 1.51 10.25 4.90
C ASN A 47 1.11 8.77 4.92
N GLU A 48 1.54 8.03 5.95
CA GLU A 48 1.10 6.66 6.20
C GLU A 48 -0.44 6.51 6.21
N PRO A 49 -1.21 7.26 7.04
CA PRO A 49 -2.65 7.06 7.12
C PRO A 49 -3.36 7.37 5.80
N GLU A 50 -2.88 8.37 5.05
CA GLU A 50 -3.43 8.66 3.72
C GLU A 50 -3.08 7.58 2.70
N THR A 51 -1.89 6.98 2.78
CA THR A 51 -1.50 5.89 1.89
C THR A 51 -2.36 4.66 2.16
N ILE A 52 -2.58 4.32 3.43
CA ILE A 52 -3.45 3.22 3.87
C ILE A 52 -4.90 3.49 3.44
N ALA A 53 -5.42 4.69 3.70
CA ALA A 53 -6.77 5.07 3.29
C ALA A 53 -6.92 5.03 1.77
N ALA A 54 -5.94 5.53 1.03
CA ALA A 54 -5.92 5.47 -0.42
C ALA A 54 -5.91 4.02 -0.92
N TRP A 55 -5.08 3.14 -0.34
CA TRP A 55 -5.07 1.70 -0.67
C TRP A 55 -6.43 1.06 -0.40
N ASN A 56 -6.98 1.25 0.80
CA ASN A 56 -8.25 0.65 1.23
C ASN A 56 -9.48 1.20 0.49
N ARG A 57 -9.36 2.41 -0.07
CA ARG A 57 -10.37 3.06 -0.91
C ARG A 57 -10.28 2.63 -2.37
N ARG A 58 -9.19 1.98 -2.81
CA ARG A 58 -9.12 1.41 -4.17
C ARG A 58 -10.21 0.35 -4.29
N VAL A 59 -11.33 0.77 -4.86
CA VAL A 59 -12.33 -0.15 -5.38
C VAL A 59 -11.66 -0.78 -6.61
N PRO A 60 -11.75 -2.11 -6.81
CA PRO A 60 -11.40 -2.66 -8.12
C PRO A 60 -12.18 -1.84 -9.16
N ALA A 61 -11.51 -1.44 -10.24
CA ALA A 61 -12.25 -1.02 -11.43
C ALA A 61 -13.03 -2.26 -11.89
N GLY A 62 -14.22 -2.44 -11.33
CA GLY A 62 -15.12 -3.51 -11.68
C GLY A 62 -15.84 -3.13 -12.96
N GLY A 63 -15.65 -3.96 -13.99
CA GLY A 63 -16.50 -4.03 -15.19
C GLY A 63 -16.13 -3.05 -16.28
#